data_AF-A0A286A243-F1
#
_entry.id   AF-A0A286A243-F1
#
_cell.length_a   1.000
_cell.length_b   1.000
_cell.length_c   1.000
_cell.angle_alpha   90.00
_cell.angle_beta   90.00
_cell.angle_gamma   90.00
#
_symmetry.space_group_name_H-M   'P 1'
#
loop_
_entity.id
_entity.type
_entity.pdbx_description
1 polymer ?
#
loop_
_entity_poly.entity_id
_entity_poly.type
_entity_poly.pdbx_seq_one_letter_code
_entity_poly.pdbx_strand_id
1 'polypeptide(L)'
;MKTKQLIFSMGVLFFLFNLNVVAQEIPSPEQALQNFNINAAGIKQLEEGEIVSYEVSETSRKELAVGLAMIIPASLSEIVNYINEGHLNINEVDLISSMPLLEKADIRSFKEFGFTAQQMKEAKSFLKAEPGELFNLSQRELDNLRSLQGKLKNSDDTRILKLANQKYREFLLNRYTTYREKGLAGIDSYIRDEGLTDPGKELRTDALNSKAWAQYFPELQQTWLNYPAALPENTSEEFLWMNRMVEDRPTAILTHRMIASNEVGGILLSRQFYVGHSYNSSHVVAGGLPYKNGTLVFYSVRSSTDQVDGPGSKLKHFFGRTKLKKEMIDKLRNINADLK
;
A
#
# COMPACT_ATOMS: atom_id res chain seq x y z
N MET A 1 -31.29 -11.28 -73.34
CA MET A 1 -32.75 -11.09 -73.23
C MET A 1 -33.23 -11.90 -72.03
N LYS A 2 -33.78 -11.21 -71.01
CA LYS A 2 -34.52 -11.70 -69.82
C LYS A 2 -33.73 -12.53 -68.77
N THR A 3 -33.22 -11.90 -67.71
CA THR A 3 -33.86 -11.63 -66.40
C THR A 3 -34.08 -12.88 -65.54
N LYS A 4 -33.32 -13.00 -64.44
CA LYS A 4 -33.81 -13.34 -63.08
C LYS A 4 -32.66 -13.19 -62.08
N GLN A 5 -32.59 -12.04 -61.43
CA GLN A 5 -31.87 -11.87 -60.17
C GLN A 5 -32.68 -12.57 -59.07
N LEU A 6 -32.12 -13.61 -58.46
CA LEU A 6 -32.59 -14.12 -57.18
C LEU A 6 -31.85 -13.34 -56.09
N ILE A 7 -32.58 -12.47 -55.40
CA ILE A 7 -32.13 -11.83 -54.17
C ILE A 7 -32.18 -12.90 -53.08
N PHE A 8 -31.01 -13.35 -52.64
CA PHE A 8 -30.87 -14.23 -51.48
C PHE A 8 -30.89 -13.33 -50.24
N SER A 9 -32.04 -13.26 -49.57
CA SER A 9 -32.20 -12.58 -48.28
C SER A 9 -31.42 -13.37 -47.22
N MET A 10 -30.20 -12.91 -46.91
CA MET A 10 -29.39 -13.42 -45.81
C MET A 10 -29.97 -12.88 -44.50
N GLY A 11 -30.84 -13.68 -43.87
CA GLY A 11 -31.34 -13.41 -42.52
C GLY A 11 -30.20 -13.52 -41.51
N VAL A 12 -29.71 -12.38 -41.04
CA VAL A 12 -28.80 -12.29 -39.89
C VAL A 12 -29.62 -12.60 -38.65
N LEU A 13 -29.52 -13.84 -38.17
CA LEU A 13 -30.07 -14.26 -36.89
C LEU A 13 -29.15 -13.73 -35.79
N PHE A 14 -29.48 -12.55 -35.22
CA PHE A 14 -28.85 -12.04 -34.01
C PHE A 14 -29.24 -12.95 -32.84
N PHE A 15 -28.42 -13.95 -32.53
CA PHE A 15 -28.45 -14.59 -31.22
C PHE A 15 -27.89 -13.60 -30.20
N LEU A 16 -28.79 -12.83 -29.58
CA LEU A 16 -28.51 -12.15 -28.32
C LEU A 16 -28.29 -13.24 -27.26
N PHE A 17 -27.03 -13.61 -27.04
CA PHE A 17 -26.66 -14.24 -25.78
C PHE A 17 -26.91 -13.21 -24.67
N ASN A 18 -28.10 -13.27 -24.07
CA ASN A 18 -28.31 -12.81 -22.71
C ASN A 18 -27.43 -13.68 -21.81
N LEU A 19 -26.15 -13.34 -21.71
CA LEU A 19 -25.37 -13.70 -20.54
C LEU A 19 -26.07 -13.00 -19.39
N ASN A 20 -26.93 -13.74 -18.68
CA ASN A 20 -27.30 -13.36 -17.33
C ASN A 20 -25.98 -13.25 -16.59
N VAL A 21 -25.53 -12.01 -16.39
CA VAL A 21 -24.54 -11.70 -15.37
C VAL A 21 -25.22 -12.14 -14.08
N VAL A 22 -24.90 -13.35 -13.63
CA VAL A 22 -25.30 -13.80 -12.30
C VAL A 22 -24.67 -12.78 -11.37
N ALA A 23 -25.51 -11.96 -10.72
CA ALA A 23 -25.06 -11.09 -9.67
C ALA A 23 -24.32 -11.98 -8.67
N GLN A 24 -23.01 -11.81 -8.56
CA GLN A 24 -22.21 -12.56 -7.60
C GLN A 24 -22.78 -12.24 -6.22
N GLU A 25 -23.33 -13.24 -5.52
CA GLU A 25 -23.81 -13.04 -4.16
C GLU A 25 -22.63 -12.54 -3.31
N ILE A 26 -22.76 -11.33 -2.78
CA ILE A 26 -21.74 -10.72 -1.94
C ILE A 26 -21.71 -11.52 -0.64
N PRO A 27 -20.55 -12.05 -0.22
CA PRO A 27 -20.56 -12.97 0.91
C PRO A 27 -21.04 -12.28 2.20
N SER A 28 -21.74 -13.02 3.07
CA SER A 28 -22.19 -12.50 4.37
C SER A 28 -21.00 -12.29 5.32
N PRO A 29 -21.17 -11.53 6.43
CA PRO A 29 -20.15 -11.43 7.48
C PRO A 29 -19.73 -12.80 8.05
N GLU A 30 -20.65 -13.75 8.18
CA GLU A 30 -20.37 -15.11 8.64
C GLU A 30 -19.53 -15.88 7.61
N GLN A 31 -19.85 -15.73 6.32
CA GLN A 31 -19.03 -16.28 5.25
C GLN A 31 -17.65 -15.61 5.21
N ALA A 32 -17.54 -14.33 5.54
CA ALA A 32 -16.26 -13.64 5.68
C ALA A 32 -15.39 -14.30 6.76
N LEU A 33 -15.93 -14.53 7.95
CA LEU A 33 -15.24 -15.21 9.05
C LEU A 33 -14.71 -16.59 8.61
N GLN A 34 -15.50 -17.34 7.83
CA GLN A 34 -15.07 -18.62 7.24
C GLN A 34 -13.96 -18.43 6.19
N ASN A 35 -14.10 -17.47 5.29
CA ASN A 35 -13.11 -17.16 4.24
C ASN A 35 -11.74 -16.76 4.82
N PHE A 36 -11.72 -16.11 5.99
CA PHE A 36 -10.51 -15.77 6.74
C PHE A 36 -10.08 -16.88 7.72
N ASN A 37 -10.68 -18.06 7.66
CA ASN A 37 -10.39 -19.21 8.53
C ASN A 37 -10.49 -18.91 10.04
N ILE A 38 -11.40 -18.00 10.43
CA ILE A 38 -11.67 -17.70 11.84
C ILE A 38 -12.64 -18.76 12.38
N ASN A 39 -12.14 -19.64 13.24
CA ASN A 39 -12.91 -20.71 13.84
C ASN A 39 -13.84 -20.22 14.97
N ALA A 40 -14.70 -21.11 15.48
CA ALA A 40 -15.68 -20.78 16.52
C ALA A 40 -15.06 -20.16 17.80
N ALA A 41 -13.85 -20.58 18.20
CA ALA A 41 -13.17 -19.98 19.34
C ALA A 41 -12.74 -18.53 19.06
N GLY A 42 -12.23 -18.27 17.85
CA GLY A 42 -11.93 -16.92 17.38
C GLY A 42 -13.17 -16.04 17.27
N ILE A 43 -14.30 -16.58 16.78
CA ILE A 43 -15.57 -15.84 16.74
C ILE A 43 -15.99 -15.41 18.16
N LYS A 44 -15.90 -16.32 19.13
CA LYS A 44 -16.21 -15.99 20.54
C LYS A 44 -15.29 -14.88 21.08
N GLN A 45 -13.99 -14.95 20.78
CA GLN A 45 -13.04 -13.90 21.18
C GLN A 45 -13.38 -12.54 20.55
N LEU A 46 -13.73 -12.50 19.25
CA LEU A 46 -14.19 -11.27 18.59
C LEU A 46 -15.42 -10.68 19.30
N GLU A 47 -16.39 -11.53 19.66
CA GLU A 47 -17.62 -11.13 20.37
C GLU A 47 -17.36 -10.63 21.79
N GLU A 48 -16.26 -11.05 22.42
CA GLU A 48 -15.75 -10.54 23.69
C GLU A 48 -14.96 -9.22 23.53
N GLY A 49 -14.77 -8.74 22.29
CA GLY A 49 -14.06 -7.51 21.96
C GLY A 49 -12.54 -7.66 21.76
N GLU A 50 -12.05 -8.90 21.69
CA GLU A 50 -10.63 -9.20 21.47
C GLU A 50 -10.22 -9.04 20.01
N ILE A 51 -8.92 -8.82 19.79
CA ILE A 51 -8.33 -8.83 18.45
C ILE A 51 -7.84 -10.24 18.13
N VAL A 52 -8.37 -10.84 17.08
CA VAL A 52 -8.04 -12.18 16.63
C VAL A 52 -7.10 -12.13 15.44
N SER A 53 -6.06 -12.95 15.42
CA SER A 53 -5.22 -13.11 14.22
C SER A 53 -5.79 -14.17 13.29
N TYR A 54 -5.66 -13.93 11.99
CA TYR A 54 -5.90 -14.92 10.95
C TYR A 54 -4.66 -15.11 10.08
N GLU A 55 -4.61 -16.23 9.36
CA GLU A 55 -3.47 -16.57 8.53
C GLU A 55 -3.46 -15.76 7.23
N VAL A 56 -2.31 -15.14 6.95
CA VAL A 56 -1.99 -14.57 5.64
C VAL A 56 -0.72 -15.25 5.18
N SER A 57 -0.83 -16.09 4.14
CA SER A 57 0.32 -16.84 3.66
C SER A 57 1.32 -15.92 2.98
N GLU A 58 2.58 -16.00 3.38
CA GLU A 58 3.70 -15.32 2.73
C GLU A 58 4.05 -16.04 1.42
N THR A 59 4.32 -15.25 0.39
CA THR A 59 4.56 -15.72 -0.99
C THR A 59 6.00 -15.55 -1.45
N SER A 60 6.85 -14.96 -0.60
CA SER A 60 8.28 -14.87 -0.83
C SER A 60 9.06 -14.96 0.48
N ARG A 61 10.37 -15.27 0.39
CA ARG A 61 11.27 -15.28 1.57
C ARG A 61 11.54 -13.89 2.14
N LYS A 62 11.21 -12.83 1.40
CA LYS A 62 11.37 -11.43 1.79
C LYS A 62 10.10 -10.86 2.42
N GLU A 63 9.01 -11.60 2.40
CA GLU A 63 7.69 -11.10 2.80
C GLU A 63 7.43 -11.38 4.27
N LEU A 64 6.91 -10.39 4.98
CA LEU A 64 6.26 -10.53 6.28
C LEU A 64 4.77 -10.30 6.09
N ALA A 65 3.93 -11.23 6.55
CA ALA A 65 2.49 -11.07 6.46
C ALA A 65 1.78 -11.30 7.80
N VAL A 66 0.80 -10.44 8.11
CA VAL A 66 -0.05 -10.54 9.31
C VAL A 66 -1.47 -10.14 8.95
N GLY A 67 -2.44 -10.90 9.45
CA GLY A 67 -3.87 -10.59 9.38
C GLY A 67 -4.49 -10.52 10.78
N LEU A 68 -5.30 -9.49 11.03
CA LEU A 68 -6.03 -9.27 12.28
C LEU A 68 -7.50 -8.97 12.00
N ALA A 69 -8.39 -9.42 12.88
CA ALA A 69 -9.80 -9.09 12.89
C ALA A 69 -10.23 -8.53 14.25
N MET A 70 -11.20 -7.64 14.26
CA MET A 70 -11.79 -7.03 15.46
C MET A 70 -13.24 -6.62 15.17
N ILE A 71 -14.10 -6.66 16.18
CA ILE A 71 -15.40 -5.98 16.12
C ILE A 71 -15.23 -4.59 16.73
N ILE A 72 -15.50 -3.55 15.95
CA ILE A 72 -15.56 -2.17 16.43
C ILE A 72 -17.03 -1.84 16.71
N PRO A 73 -17.38 -1.33 17.90
CA PRO A 73 -18.75 -0.97 18.27
C PRO A 73 -19.17 0.38 17.65
N ALA A 74 -18.92 0.54 16.35
CA ALA A 74 -19.32 1.67 15.53
C ALA A 74 -19.91 1.14 14.22
N SER A 75 -20.87 1.88 13.66
CA SER A 75 -21.45 1.58 12.36
C SER A 75 -20.41 1.68 11.24
N LEU A 76 -20.66 1.00 10.13
CA LEU A 76 -19.80 1.06 8.96
C LEU A 76 -19.65 2.50 8.45
N SER A 77 -20.73 3.28 8.45
CA SER A 77 -20.73 4.69 8.05
C SER A 77 -19.84 5.55 8.94
N GLU A 78 -19.82 5.31 10.26
CA GLU A 78 -18.94 6.05 11.18
C GLU A 78 -17.47 5.75 10.90
N ILE A 79 -17.13 4.47 10.65
CA ILE A 79 -15.76 4.08 10.28
C ILE A 79 -15.36 4.69 8.94
N VAL A 80 -16.23 4.65 7.92
CA VAL A 80 -15.95 5.25 6.60
C VAL A 80 -15.73 6.75 6.72
N ASN A 81 -16.58 7.45 7.49
CA ASN A 81 -16.40 8.89 7.73
C ASN A 81 -15.09 9.17 8.46
N TYR A 82 -14.76 8.40 9.50
CA TYR A 82 -13.50 8.52 10.23
C TYR A 82 -12.27 8.36 9.32
N ILE A 83 -12.33 7.45 8.35
CA ILE A 83 -11.28 7.27 7.35
C ILE A 83 -11.21 8.48 6.41
N ASN A 84 -12.35 8.93 5.88
CA ASN A 84 -12.44 10.03 4.92
C ASN A 84 -12.00 11.38 5.52
N GLU A 85 -12.16 11.56 6.83
CA GLU A 85 -11.67 12.73 7.56
C GLU A 85 -10.14 12.70 7.79
N GLY A 86 -9.46 11.62 7.41
CA GLY A 86 -8.01 11.51 7.44
C GLY A 86 -7.43 11.04 8.78
N HIS A 87 -8.26 10.58 9.73
CA HIS A 87 -7.81 10.15 11.06
C HIS A 87 -6.85 8.95 11.03
N LEU A 88 -6.89 8.13 9.97
CA LEU A 88 -5.89 7.06 9.76
C LEU A 88 -4.45 7.55 9.58
N ASN A 89 -4.25 8.79 9.12
CA ASN A 89 -2.93 9.38 8.96
C ASN A 89 -2.39 9.95 10.29
N ILE A 90 -3.28 10.54 11.09
CA ILE A 90 -2.93 11.22 12.34
C ILE A 90 -2.41 10.21 13.38
N ASN A 91 -2.91 8.98 13.33
CA ASN A 91 -2.58 7.92 14.27
C ASN A 91 -1.34 7.07 13.89
N GLU A 92 -0.56 7.49 12.89
CA GLU A 92 0.72 6.86 12.59
C GLU A 92 1.75 7.21 13.68
N VAL A 93 2.08 6.22 14.51
CA VAL A 93 3.17 6.34 15.49
C VAL A 93 4.47 6.70 14.75
N ASP A 94 5.24 7.61 15.35
CA ASP A 94 6.50 8.12 14.83
C ASP A 94 6.40 8.98 13.55
N LEU A 95 5.21 9.53 13.25
CA LEU A 95 5.03 10.49 12.16
C LEU A 95 5.71 11.83 12.49
N ILE A 96 6.66 12.24 11.65
CA ILE A 96 7.32 13.55 11.72
C ILE A 96 6.51 14.59 10.95
N SER A 97 6.12 14.25 9.70
CA SER A 97 5.30 15.10 8.84
C SER A 97 4.61 14.27 7.76
N SER A 98 3.50 14.77 7.24
CA SER A 98 2.84 14.20 6.06
C SER A 98 2.09 15.27 5.28
N MET A 99 1.82 15.01 4.01
CA MET A 99 0.97 15.87 3.20
C MET A 99 0.33 15.08 2.04
N PRO A 100 -0.95 15.36 1.70
CA PRO A 100 -1.54 14.83 0.47
C PRO A 100 -0.79 15.35 -0.76
N LEU A 101 -0.72 14.52 -1.79
CA LEU A 101 -0.14 14.81 -3.10
C LEU A 101 -1.28 14.97 -4.11
N LEU A 102 -1.47 16.21 -4.56
CA LEU A 102 -2.43 16.53 -5.62
C LEU A 102 -1.93 16.02 -6.97
N GLU A 103 -2.86 15.80 -7.91
CA GLU A 103 -2.56 15.28 -9.26
C GLU A 103 -1.42 16.03 -9.98
N LYS A 104 -1.39 17.37 -9.86
CA LYS A 104 -0.35 18.23 -10.45
C LYS A 104 0.72 18.61 -9.42
N ALA A 105 1.15 17.65 -8.60
CA ALA A 105 2.22 17.88 -7.63
C ALA A 105 3.50 18.32 -8.34
N ASP A 106 4.22 19.23 -7.68
CA ASP A 106 5.56 19.64 -8.10
C ASP A 106 6.52 19.53 -6.91
N ILE A 107 7.76 19.97 -7.08
CA ILE A 107 8.78 19.83 -6.03
C ILE A 107 8.39 20.55 -4.72
N ARG A 108 7.54 21.58 -4.79
CA ARG A 108 7.05 22.33 -3.61
C ARG A 108 6.07 21.50 -2.79
N SER A 109 5.42 20.50 -3.36
CA SER A 109 4.58 19.54 -2.63
C SER A 109 5.37 18.75 -1.58
N PHE A 110 6.71 18.69 -1.72
CA PHE A 110 7.62 18.02 -0.79
C PHE A 110 8.43 18.99 0.08
N LYS A 111 8.05 20.28 0.16
CA LYS A 111 8.85 21.30 0.87
C LYS A 111 9.01 21.02 2.37
N GLU A 112 8.05 20.34 2.99
CA GLU A 112 8.06 19.96 4.42
C GLU A 112 8.78 18.62 4.66
N PHE A 113 9.21 17.93 3.60
CA PHE A 113 10.07 16.76 3.70
C PHE A 113 11.55 17.17 3.66
N GLY A 114 12.37 16.69 4.56
CA GLY A 114 13.82 16.83 4.45
C GLY A 114 14.56 16.49 5.73
N PHE A 115 15.86 16.28 5.60
CA PHE A 115 16.79 16.17 6.71
C PHE A 115 16.91 17.50 7.44
N THR A 116 16.99 17.45 8.77
CA THR A 116 17.30 18.58 9.65
C THR A 116 18.81 18.69 9.89
N ALA A 117 19.24 19.78 10.54
CA ALA A 117 20.64 19.93 10.95
C ALA A 117 21.11 18.80 11.89
N GLN A 118 20.21 18.29 12.74
CA GLN A 118 20.47 17.15 13.63
C GLN A 118 20.67 15.84 12.84
N GLN A 119 20.14 15.76 11.62
CA GLN A 119 20.21 14.61 10.72
C GLN A 119 21.33 14.76 9.67
N MET A 120 22.35 15.60 9.95
CA MET A 120 23.46 15.84 9.02
C MET A 120 24.19 14.57 8.61
N LYS A 121 24.35 13.61 9.52
CA LYS A 121 24.97 12.31 9.21
C LYS A 121 24.16 11.56 8.15
N GLU A 122 22.84 11.53 8.30
CA GLU A 122 21.92 10.89 7.35
C GLU A 122 21.97 11.59 5.98
N ALA A 123 21.95 12.93 5.96
CA ALA A 123 22.08 13.71 4.73
C ALA A 123 23.39 13.43 3.97
N LYS A 124 24.51 13.33 4.71
CA LYS A 124 25.83 12.97 4.14
C LYS A 124 25.85 11.53 3.63
N SER A 125 25.25 10.60 4.37
CA SER A 125 25.12 9.20 3.95
C SER A 125 24.27 9.07 2.68
N PHE A 126 23.13 9.77 2.61
CA PHE A 126 22.27 9.78 1.43
C PHE A 126 23.03 10.27 0.19
N LEU A 127 23.75 11.39 0.29
CA LEU A 127 24.51 11.91 -0.85
C LEU A 127 25.65 10.98 -1.30
N LYS A 128 26.16 10.13 -0.40
CA LYS A 128 27.22 9.13 -0.64
C LYS A 128 26.66 7.72 -0.80
N ALA A 129 25.35 7.58 -1.05
CA ALA A 129 24.73 6.27 -1.14
C ALA A 129 25.38 5.43 -2.25
N GLU A 130 25.56 4.16 -1.93
CA GLU A 130 26.06 3.11 -2.81
C GLU A 130 24.95 2.05 -2.98
N PRO A 131 25.05 1.14 -3.96
CA PRO A 131 24.26 -0.09 -3.97
C PRO A 131 24.17 -0.73 -2.58
N GLY A 132 23.01 -1.25 -2.22
CA GLY A 132 22.81 -1.91 -0.92
C GLY A 132 21.44 -1.64 -0.30
N GLU A 133 21.36 -1.90 1.01
CA GLU A 133 20.11 -1.81 1.79
C GLU A 133 19.97 -0.51 2.60
N LEU A 134 21.01 0.34 2.62
CA LEU A 134 20.99 1.57 3.42
C LEU A 134 19.93 2.57 2.94
N PHE A 135 19.76 2.67 1.62
CA PHE A 135 18.72 3.45 0.95
C PHE A 135 18.16 2.67 -0.23
N ASN A 136 16.85 2.71 -0.40
CA ASN A 136 16.16 2.13 -1.54
C ASN A 136 16.28 3.02 -2.77
N LEU A 137 17.41 2.93 -3.46
CA LEU A 137 17.70 3.76 -4.64
C LEU A 137 17.81 2.92 -5.92
N SER A 138 17.31 3.50 -7.00
CA SER A 138 17.48 3.00 -8.36
C SER A 138 18.87 3.32 -8.89
N GLN A 139 19.27 2.65 -9.98
CA GLN A 139 20.54 2.92 -10.66
C GLN A 139 20.67 4.39 -11.07
N ARG A 140 19.61 4.95 -11.67
CA ARG A 140 19.57 6.35 -12.12
C ARG A 140 19.77 7.34 -10.98
N GLU A 141 19.20 7.07 -9.80
CA GLU A 141 19.34 7.91 -8.63
C GLU A 141 20.76 7.83 -8.05
N LEU A 142 21.32 6.62 -7.94
CA LEU A 142 22.71 6.42 -7.51
C LEU A 142 23.69 7.15 -8.44
N ASP A 143 23.50 7.07 -9.75
CA ASP A 143 24.35 7.78 -10.70
C ASP A 143 24.20 9.29 -10.61
N ASN A 144 22.98 9.80 -10.34
CA ASN A 144 22.75 11.21 -10.07
C ASN A 144 23.53 11.67 -8.85
N LEU A 145 23.50 10.92 -7.75
CA LEU A 145 24.22 11.25 -6.51
C LEU A 145 25.74 11.17 -6.70
N ARG A 146 26.25 10.15 -7.39
CA ARG A 146 27.68 10.01 -7.72
C ARG A 146 28.20 11.21 -8.50
N SER A 147 27.42 11.72 -9.45
CA SER A 147 27.80 12.92 -10.24
C SER A 147 28.00 14.19 -9.39
N LEU A 148 27.46 14.22 -8.18
CA LEU A 148 27.56 15.36 -7.25
C LEU A 148 28.80 15.29 -6.36
N GLN A 149 29.48 14.15 -6.26
CA GLN A 149 30.60 13.95 -5.32
C GLN A 149 31.73 14.98 -5.50
N GLY A 150 32.05 15.33 -6.76
CA GLY A 150 33.05 16.37 -7.05
C GLY A 150 32.68 17.76 -6.50
N LYS A 151 31.38 18.09 -6.45
CA LYS A 151 30.86 19.37 -5.95
C LYS A 151 30.82 19.43 -4.41
N LEU A 152 30.97 18.29 -3.74
CA LEU A 152 30.82 18.16 -2.28
C LEU A 152 32.14 18.28 -1.51
N LYS A 153 33.31 18.11 -2.14
CA LYS A 153 34.61 17.99 -1.46
C LYS A 153 34.96 19.13 -0.47
N ASN A 154 34.44 20.33 -0.70
CA ASN A 154 34.66 21.51 0.16
C ASN A 154 33.36 22.25 0.50
N SER A 155 32.21 21.58 0.45
CA SER A 155 30.93 22.20 0.80
C SER A 155 30.76 22.26 2.32
N ASP A 156 30.27 23.39 2.84
CA ASP A 156 29.82 23.48 4.22
C ASP A 156 28.54 22.64 4.46
N ASP A 157 28.23 22.41 5.75
CA ASP A 157 27.10 21.59 6.17
C ASP A 157 25.75 22.15 5.70
N THR A 158 25.59 23.47 5.64
CA THR A 158 24.36 24.12 5.15
C THR A 158 24.12 23.79 3.67
N ARG A 159 25.16 23.85 2.85
CA ARG A 159 25.11 23.53 1.42
C ARG A 159 24.88 22.04 1.20
N ILE A 160 25.52 21.18 1.99
CA ILE A 160 25.31 19.72 1.97
C ILE A 160 23.84 19.41 2.25
N LEU A 161 23.29 19.96 3.34
CA LEU A 161 21.91 19.71 3.75
C LEU A 161 20.91 20.18 2.70
N LYS A 162 21.10 21.39 2.17
CA LYS A 162 20.26 21.94 1.10
C LYS A 162 20.28 21.05 -0.14
N LEU A 163 21.46 20.57 -0.56
CA LEU A 163 21.58 19.72 -1.73
C LEU A 163 20.94 18.34 -1.50
N ALA A 164 21.17 17.72 -0.33
CA ALA A 164 20.56 16.44 0.03
C ALA A 164 19.03 16.53 -0.03
N ASN A 165 18.44 17.54 0.63
CA ASN A 165 17.00 17.74 0.65
C ASN A 165 16.43 18.03 -0.74
N GLN A 166 17.10 18.87 -1.53
CA GLN A 166 16.69 19.13 -2.90
C GLN A 166 16.66 17.83 -3.73
N LYS A 167 17.74 17.05 -3.67
CA LYS A 167 17.87 15.81 -4.45
C LYS A 167 16.87 14.74 -4.03
N TYR A 168 16.65 14.58 -2.74
CA TYR A 168 15.65 13.65 -2.24
C TYR A 168 14.25 14.04 -2.72
N ARG A 169 13.87 15.33 -2.64
CA ARG A 169 12.58 15.82 -3.14
C ARG A 169 12.42 15.63 -4.65
N GLU A 170 13.48 15.81 -5.43
CA GLU A 170 13.49 15.51 -6.88
C GLU A 170 13.19 14.03 -7.14
N PHE A 171 13.80 13.12 -6.36
CA PHE A 171 13.56 11.67 -6.48
C PHE A 171 12.12 11.31 -6.11
N LEU A 172 11.59 11.84 -5.00
CA LEU A 172 10.22 11.62 -4.58
C LEU A 172 9.21 12.10 -5.62
N LEU A 173 9.42 13.29 -6.19
CA LEU A 173 8.57 13.80 -7.25
C LEU A 173 8.59 12.88 -8.47
N ASN A 174 9.77 12.51 -8.97
CA ASN A 174 9.90 11.62 -10.12
C ASN A 174 9.26 10.24 -9.88
N ARG A 175 9.38 9.69 -8.67
CA ARG A 175 8.72 8.42 -8.29
C ARG A 175 7.21 8.55 -8.26
N TYR A 176 6.69 9.62 -7.66
CA TYR A 176 5.26 9.91 -7.64
C TYR A 176 4.71 10.05 -9.07
N THR A 177 5.32 10.88 -9.92
CA THR A 177 4.83 11.12 -11.28
C THR A 177 4.88 9.85 -12.12
N THR A 178 5.98 9.09 -12.05
CA THR A 178 6.12 7.86 -12.83
C THR A 178 5.12 6.80 -12.38
N TYR A 179 4.87 6.67 -11.07
CA TYR A 179 3.86 5.76 -10.54
C TYR A 179 2.44 6.19 -10.94
N ARG A 180 2.10 7.48 -10.89
CA ARG A 180 0.79 7.97 -11.36
C ARG A 180 0.55 7.63 -12.83
N GLU A 181 1.57 7.77 -13.67
CA GLU A 181 1.47 7.55 -15.11
C GLU A 181 1.47 6.06 -15.52
N LYS A 182 2.16 5.20 -14.76
CA LYS A 182 2.45 3.82 -15.19
C LYS A 182 2.14 2.75 -14.12
N GLY A 183 1.66 3.18 -12.96
CA GLY A 183 1.38 2.35 -11.80
C GLY A 183 2.57 1.51 -11.39
N LEU A 184 2.35 0.21 -11.18
CA LEU A 184 3.38 -0.72 -10.74
C LEU A 184 4.54 -0.85 -11.75
N ALA A 185 4.30 -0.62 -13.05
CA ALA A 185 5.37 -0.61 -14.05
C ALA A 185 6.23 0.65 -14.01
N GLY A 186 5.77 1.69 -13.29
CA GLY A 186 6.51 2.93 -13.06
C GLY A 186 7.42 2.92 -11.84
N ILE A 187 7.46 1.81 -11.09
CA ILE A 187 8.31 1.70 -9.90
C ILE A 187 9.68 1.16 -10.32
N ASP A 188 10.71 1.99 -10.22
CA ASP A 188 12.09 1.59 -10.49
C ASP A 188 12.58 0.56 -9.45
N SER A 189 13.25 -0.49 -9.92
CA SER A 189 13.94 -1.46 -9.05
C SER A 189 15.07 -0.81 -8.24
N TYR A 190 15.34 -1.37 -7.06
CA TYR A 190 16.44 -0.95 -6.21
C TYR A 190 17.70 -1.77 -6.47
N ILE A 191 18.84 -1.10 -6.48
CA ILE A 191 20.15 -1.74 -6.68
C ILE A 191 20.71 -2.17 -5.33
N ARG A 192 21.04 -3.46 -5.21
CA ARG A 192 21.67 -4.05 -4.02
C ARG A 192 23.13 -4.38 -4.30
N ASP A 193 23.85 -4.79 -3.25
CA ASP A 193 25.20 -5.35 -3.40
C ASP A 193 25.19 -6.56 -4.34
N GLU A 194 24.15 -7.40 -4.20
CA GLU A 194 23.93 -8.56 -5.05
C GLU A 194 22.55 -8.48 -5.72
N GLY A 195 22.55 -8.14 -7.01
CA GLY A 195 21.35 -8.14 -7.85
C GLY A 195 20.44 -6.93 -7.63
N LEU A 196 19.14 -7.15 -7.78
CA LEU A 196 18.12 -6.11 -7.73
C LEU A 196 16.90 -6.56 -6.92
N THR A 197 16.23 -5.60 -6.32
CA THR A 197 14.94 -5.77 -5.66
C THR A 197 13.88 -5.03 -6.47
N ASP A 198 12.76 -5.70 -6.79
CA ASP A 198 11.69 -5.16 -7.63
C ASP A 198 10.40 -4.96 -6.81
N PRO A 199 10.22 -3.78 -6.18
CA PRO A 199 9.01 -3.45 -5.43
C PRO A 199 7.74 -3.46 -6.27
N GLY A 200 7.82 -3.19 -7.58
CA GLY A 200 6.65 -3.26 -8.47
C GLY A 200 6.14 -4.68 -8.64
N LYS A 201 7.06 -5.67 -8.72
CA LYS A 201 6.73 -7.09 -8.73
C LYS A 201 6.25 -7.61 -7.38
N GLU A 202 6.87 -7.18 -6.28
CA GLU A 202 6.44 -7.49 -4.91
C GLU A 202 4.98 -7.06 -4.71
N LEU A 203 4.67 -5.78 -4.95
CA LEU A 203 3.31 -5.23 -4.77
C LEU A 203 2.26 -5.86 -5.70
N ARG A 204 2.65 -6.26 -6.92
CA ARG A 204 1.76 -7.01 -7.82
C ARG A 204 1.45 -8.38 -7.23
N THR A 205 2.47 -9.07 -6.73
CA THR A 205 2.31 -10.38 -6.08
C THR A 205 1.42 -10.24 -4.86
N ASP A 206 1.63 -9.22 -4.04
CA ASP A 206 0.81 -8.95 -2.86
C ASP A 206 -0.66 -8.74 -3.20
N ALA A 207 -0.94 -7.87 -4.17
CA ALA A 207 -2.31 -7.61 -4.57
C ALA A 207 -3.00 -8.86 -5.18
N LEU A 208 -2.28 -9.70 -5.92
CA LEU A 208 -2.83 -10.96 -6.46
C LEU A 208 -3.17 -11.99 -5.37
N ASN A 209 -2.51 -11.92 -4.22
CA ASN A 209 -2.69 -12.86 -3.12
C ASN A 209 -3.69 -12.39 -2.05
N SER A 210 -4.17 -11.14 -2.12
CA SER A 210 -5.27 -10.60 -1.30
C SER A 210 -6.67 -11.09 -1.73
N LYS A 211 -6.80 -12.36 -2.11
CA LYS A 211 -7.98 -12.91 -2.84
C LYS A 211 -9.29 -12.87 -2.06
N ALA A 212 -9.25 -12.94 -0.73
CA ALA A 212 -10.47 -12.95 0.10
C ALA A 212 -11.34 -11.70 -0.16
N TRP A 213 -10.71 -10.55 -0.40
CA TRP A 213 -11.39 -9.27 -0.63
C TRP A 213 -11.87 -9.07 -2.06
N ALA A 214 -11.22 -9.72 -3.02
CA ALA A 214 -11.60 -9.64 -4.42
C ALA A 214 -13.01 -10.18 -4.68
N GLN A 215 -13.56 -11.01 -3.77
CA GLN A 215 -14.95 -11.49 -3.83
C GLN A 215 -15.99 -10.39 -3.53
N TYR A 216 -15.61 -9.39 -2.75
CA TYR A 216 -16.50 -8.29 -2.33
C TYR A 216 -16.36 -7.07 -3.23
N PHE A 217 -15.15 -6.80 -3.72
CA PHE A 217 -14.83 -5.64 -4.56
C PHE A 217 -14.03 -6.04 -5.82
N PRO A 218 -14.60 -6.86 -6.72
CA PRO A 218 -13.88 -7.40 -7.88
C PRO A 218 -13.41 -6.33 -8.86
N GLU A 219 -14.22 -5.31 -9.13
CA GLU A 219 -13.86 -4.19 -10.03
C GLU A 219 -12.73 -3.34 -9.44
N LEU A 220 -12.78 -3.08 -8.13
CA LEU A 220 -11.71 -2.38 -7.43
C LEU A 220 -10.41 -3.17 -7.45
N GLN A 221 -10.47 -4.50 -7.26
CA GLN A 221 -9.29 -5.36 -7.37
C GLN A 221 -8.65 -5.29 -8.76
N GLN A 222 -9.45 -5.30 -9.83
CA GLN A 222 -8.94 -5.16 -11.19
C GLN A 222 -8.31 -3.77 -11.41
N THR A 223 -8.99 -2.71 -10.97
CA THR A 223 -8.47 -1.33 -11.02
C THR A 223 -7.15 -1.22 -10.26
N TRP A 224 -7.07 -1.83 -9.09
CA TRP A 224 -5.88 -1.81 -8.23
C TRP A 224 -4.70 -2.55 -8.86
N LEU A 225 -4.92 -3.69 -9.51
CA LEU A 225 -3.87 -4.45 -10.20
C LEU A 225 -3.36 -3.73 -11.46
N ASN A 226 -4.27 -3.05 -12.16
CA ASN A 226 -4.03 -2.45 -13.48
C ASN A 226 -3.86 -0.93 -13.46
N TYR A 227 -3.73 -0.33 -12.27
CA TYR A 227 -3.53 1.10 -12.10
C TYR A 227 -2.38 1.62 -12.97
N PRO A 228 -2.49 2.80 -13.61
CA PRO A 228 -3.65 3.70 -13.65
C PRO A 228 -4.81 3.16 -14.49
N ALA A 229 -6.02 3.26 -13.95
CA ALA A 229 -7.27 2.85 -14.59
C ALA A 229 -8.41 3.74 -14.08
N ALA A 230 -9.55 3.75 -14.79
CA ALA A 230 -10.74 4.42 -14.30
C ALA A 230 -11.18 3.81 -12.97
N LEU A 231 -11.45 4.66 -11.97
CA LEU A 231 -11.91 4.20 -10.67
C LEU A 231 -13.36 3.71 -10.77
N PRO A 232 -13.72 2.62 -10.07
CA PRO A 232 -15.13 2.23 -9.91
C PRO A 232 -15.93 3.34 -9.24
N GLU A 233 -17.26 3.30 -9.41
CA GLU A 233 -18.15 4.21 -8.68
C GLU A 233 -17.95 4.10 -7.16
N ASN A 234 -18.21 5.20 -6.44
CA ASN A 234 -18.07 5.28 -4.98
C ASN A 234 -16.66 4.91 -4.46
N THR A 235 -15.63 5.10 -5.28
CA THR A 235 -14.23 4.93 -4.90
C THR A 235 -13.54 6.29 -4.85
N SER A 236 -12.88 6.59 -3.73
CA SER A 236 -11.95 7.72 -3.63
C SER A 236 -10.51 7.23 -3.74
N GLU A 237 -9.65 8.10 -4.26
CA GLU A 237 -8.22 7.86 -4.44
C GLU A 237 -7.43 8.95 -3.73
N GLU A 238 -6.42 8.55 -2.95
CA GLU A 238 -5.54 9.47 -2.25
C GLU A 238 -4.07 9.09 -2.51
N PHE A 239 -3.25 10.12 -2.73
CA PHE A 239 -1.81 10.03 -2.65
C PHE A 239 -1.32 10.89 -1.52
N LEU A 240 -0.32 10.40 -0.80
CA LEU A 240 0.36 11.18 0.22
C LEU A 240 1.83 10.80 0.31
N TRP A 241 2.63 11.74 0.78
CA TRP A 241 3.95 11.42 1.31
C TRP A 241 3.94 11.54 2.83
N MET A 242 4.76 10.72 3.47
CA MET A 242 5.01 10.75 4.90
C MET A 242 6.51 10.77 5.17
N ASN A 243 6.90 11.44 6.25
CA ASN A 243 8.20 11.32 6.87
C ASN A 243 7.98 10.67 8.24
N ARG A 244 8.46 9.45 8.43
CA ARG A 244 8.33 8.69 9.68
C ARG A 244 9.70 8.41 10.28
N MET A 245 9.80 8.32 11.60
CA MET A 245 10.96 7.73 12.23
C MET A 245 10.84 6.21 12.16
N VAL A 246 11.76 5.56 11.45
CA VAL A 246 11.83 4.09 11.37
C VAL A 246 13.26 3.71 11.71
N GLU A 247 13.44 2.85 12.72
CA GLU A 247 14.78 2.44 13.18
C GLU A 247 15.67 3.66 13.48
N ASP A 248 15.11 4.66 14.17
CA ASP A 248 15.75 5.93 14.54
C ASP A 248 16.25 6.77 13.34
N ARG A 249 15.69 6.54 12.15
CA ARG A 249 16.03 7.28 10.92
C ARG A 249 14.79 7.88 10.24
N PRO A 250 14.90 9.12 9.71
CA PRO A 250 13.82 9.73 8.94
C PRO A 250 13.61 8.97 7.62
N THR A 251 12.40 8.48 7.41
CA THR A 251 12.03 7.65 6.27
C THR A 251 10.96 8.33 5.45
N ALA A 252 11.29 8.67 4.21
CA ALA A 252 10.29 9.09 3.24
C ALA A 252 9.46 7.88 2.77
N ILE A 253 8.15 8.02 2.78
CA ILE A 253 7.22 7.00 2.29
C ILE A 253 6.25 7.65 1.33
N LEU A 254 6.09 7.07 0.13
CA LEU A 254 5.03 7.45 -0.81
C LEU A 254 3.93 6.39 -0.78
N THR A 255 2.71 6.84 -0.54
CA THR A 255 1.54 5.97 -0.39
C THR A 255 0.48 6.31 -1.43
N HIS A 256 -0.12 5.26 -1.99
CA HIS A 256 -1.33 5.32 -2.79
C HIS A 256 -2.42 4.56 -2.04
N ARG A 257 -3.60 5.17 -1.89
CA ARG A 257 -4.77 4.56 -1.28
C ARG A 257 -5.99 4.65 -2.19
N MET A 258 -6.79 3.60 -2.15
CA MET A 258 -8.15 3.60 -2.69
C MET A 258 -9.11 3.18 -1.59
N ILE A 259 -10.18 3.94 -1.42
CA ILE A 259 -11.22 3.66 -0.43
C ILE A 259 -12.53 3.52 -1.20
N ALA A 260 -13.23 2.40 -1.02
CA ALA A 260 -14.54 2.19 -1.58
C ALA A 260 -15.50 1.74 -0.49
N SER A 261 -16.74 2.19 -0.57
CA SER A 261 -17.79 1.76 0.35
C SER A 261 -19.14 1.74 -0.34
N ASN A 262 -19.99 0.81 0.07
CA ASN A 262 -21.37 0.69 -0.34
C ASN A 262 -22.22 0.21 0.85
N GLU A 263 -23.48 -0.12 0.62
CA GLU A 263 -24.41 -0.56 1.68
C GLU A 263 -24.00 -1.89 2.34
N VAL A 264 -23.17 -2.71 1.67
CA VAL A 264 -22.80 -4.06 2.13
C VAL A 264 -21.42 -4.12 2.80
N GLY A 265 -20.56 -3.12 2.58
CA GLY A 265 -19.22 -3.11 3.14
C GLY A 265 -18.37 -1.92 2.74
N GLY A 266 -17.21 -1.81 3.38
CA GLY A 266 -16.17 -0.83 3.05
C GLY A 266 -14.82 -1.51 2.91
N ILE A 267 -13.96 -0.98 2.04
CA ILE A 267 -12.60 -1.45 1.83
C ILE A 267 -11.65 -0.27 1.67
N LEU A 268 -10.48 -0.38 2.27
CA LEU A 268 -9.32 0.45 2.06
C LEU A 268 -8.20 -0.44 1.53
N LEU A 269 -7.74 -0.11 0.33
CA LEU A 269 -6.52 -0.64 -0.26
C LEU A 269 -5.44 0.42 -0.13
N SER A 270 -4.26 0.02 0.32
CA SER A 270 -3.12 0.92 0.42
C SER A 270 -1.86 0.20 -0.06
N ARG A 271 -1.00 0.95 -0.75
CA ARG A 271 0.34 0.53 -1.13
C ARG A 271 1.32 1.63 -0.79
N GLN A 272 2.36 1.28 -0.07
CA GLN A 272 3.56 2.09 0.07
C GLN A 272 4.49 1.71 -1.09
N PHE A 273 4.38 2.46 -2.18
CA PHE A 273 5.08 2.18 -3.44
C PHE A 273 6.52 2.73 -3.48
N TYR A 274 6.90 3.50 -2.47
CA TYR A 274 8.28 3.84 -2.16
C TYR A 274 8.45 4.02 -0.66
N VAL A 275 9.57 3.52 -0.15
CA VAL A 275 9.99 3.62 1.25
C VAL A 275 11.49 3.83 1.23
N GLY A 276 11.98 4.85 1.94
CA GLY A 276 13.39 5.24 1.85
C GLY A 276 14.40 4.17 2.28
N HIS A 277 14.04 3.30 3.23
CA HIS A 277 14.87 2.20 3.74
C HIS A 277 14.05 1.21 4.61
N SER A 278 14.72 0.22 5.23
CA SER A 278 14.22 -0.81 6.16
C SER A 278 13.28 -1.87 5.55
N TYR A 279 12.42 -1.49 4.62
CA TYR A 279 11.60 -2.41 3.83
C TYR A 279 11.44 -1.86 2.41
N ASN A 280 11.10 -2.74 1.47
CA ASN A 280 11.09 -2.47 0.03
C ASN A 280 9.75 -1.85 -0.40
N SER A 281 8.67 -2.45 0.07
CA SER A 281 7.30 -2.10 -0.26
C SER A 281 6.33 -2.69 0.76
N SER A 282 5.13 -2.12 0.87
CA SER A 282 4.06 -2.65 1.72
C SER A 282 2.71 -2.55 1.04
N HIS A 283 1.91 -3.60 1.14
CA HIS A 283 0.52 -3.65 0.73
C HIS A 283 -0.37 -3.90 1.93
N VAL A 284 -1.39 -3.06 2.08
CA VAL A 284 -2.35 -3.09 3.16
C VAL A 284 -3.74 -3.25 2.57
N VAL A 285 -4.52 -4.15 3.18
CA VAL A 285 -5.96 -4.25 2.93
C VAL A 285 -6.68 -4.22 4.27
N ALA A 286 -7.56 -3.24 4.43
CA ALA A 286 -8.51 -3.18 5.53
C ALA A 286 -9.92 -3.21 4.96
N GLY A 287 -10.82 -3.98 5.57
CA GLY A 287 -12.23 -3.99 5.16
C GLY A 287 -13.15 -4.09 6.37
N GLY A 288 -14.37 -3.60 6.19
CA GLY A 288 -15.41 -3.56 7.21
C GLY A 288 -16.73 -4.11 6.67
N LEU A 289 -17.38 -4.98 7.43
CA LEU A 289 -18.71 -5.51 7.14
C LEU A 289 -19.64 -5.22 8.34
N PRO A 290 -20.90 -4.80 8.12
CA PRO A 290 -21.87 -4.68 9.21
C PRO A 290 -22.00 -6.01 9.94
N TYR A 291 -21.86 -6.01 11.27
CA TYR A 291 -21.93 -7.23 12.08
C TYR A 291 -22.56 -6.94 13.44
N LYS A 292 -23.76 -7.52 13.67
CA LYS A 292 -24.57 -7.27 14.86
C LYS A 292 -24.76 -5.77 15.11
N ASN A 293 -24.30 -5.24 16.25
CA ASN A 293 -24.42 -3.83 16.64
C ASN A 293 -23.15 -3.02 16.34
N GLY A 294 -22.29 -3.48 15.43
CA GLY A 294 -21.04 -2.81 15.07
C GLY A 294 -20.55 -3.22 13.70
N THR A 295 -19.23 -3.12 13.50
CA THR A 295 -18.57 -3.47 12.25
C THR A 295 -17.50 -4.51 12.51
N LEU A 296 -17.55 -5.62 11.79
CA LEU A 296 -16.47 -6.59 11.71
C LEU A 296 -15.38 -6.03 10.80
N VAL A 297 -14.25 -5.67 11.39
CA VAL A 297 -13.09 -5.14 10.69
C VAL A 297 -12.06 -6.23 10.53
N PHE A 298 -11.51 -6.34 9.33
CA PHE A 298 -10.37 -7.17 9.01
C PHE A 298 -9.26 -6.29 8.46
N TYR A 299 -8.03 -6.56 8.87
CA TYR A 299 -6.86 -5.75 8.57
C TYR A 299 -5.67 -6.65 8.29
N SER A 300 -5.13 -6.57 7.08
CA SER A 300 -3.96 -7.33 6.65
C SER A 300 -2.87 -6.42 6.14
N VAL A 301 -1.64 -6.79 6.46
CA VAL A 301 -0.43 -6.15 5.95
C VAL A 301 0.47 -7.23 5.37
N ARG A 302 0.97 -6.99 4.16
CA ARG A 302 2.08 -7.71 3.52
C ARG A 302 3.20 -6.71 3.28
N SER A 303 4.39 -6.97 3.82
CA SER A 303 5.54 -6.08 3.67
C SER A 303 6.74 -6.88 3.19
N SER A 304 7.35 -6.43 2.10
CA SER A 304 8.57 -7.05 1.56
C SER A 304 9.80 -6.33 2.09
N THR A 305 10.80 -7.06 2.59
CA THR A 305 12.07 -6.53 3.08
C THR A 305 13.21 -7.53 2.83
N ASP A 306 14.37 -7.01 2.45
CA ASP A 306 15.59 -7.82 2.28
C ASP A 306 16.12 -8.34 3.64
N GLN A 307 15.79 -7.67 4.74
CA GLN A 307 16.32 -7.96 6.07
C GLN A 307 15.96 -9.37 6.59
N VAL A 308 14.84 -9.95 6.13
CA VAL A 308 14.32 -11.25 6.59
C VAL A 308 14.75 -12.42 5.70
N ASP A 309 15.44 -12.15 4.59
CA ASP A 309 16.04 -13.17 3.74
C ASP A 309 17.39 -13.66 4.30
N GLY A 310 17.88 -14.77 3.76
CA GLY A 310 19.21 -15.32 4.05
C GLY A 310 19.34 -16.09 5.37
N PRO A 311 20.57 -16.23 5.91
CA PRO A 311 20.84 -17.00 7.12
C PRO A 311 19.97 -16.56 8.31
N GLY A 312 19.39 -17.53 9.01
CA GLY A 312 18.49 -17.26 10.15
C GLY A 312 17.10 -16.74 9.77
N SER A 313 16.71 -16.79 8.49
CA SER A 313 15.42 -16.28 7.98
C SER A 313 14.21 -16.66 8.85
N LYS A 314 14.07 -17.92 9.27
CA LYS A 314 12.95 -18.34 10.16
C LYS A 314 12.83 -17.52 11.45
N LEU A 315 13.95 -17.22 12.09
CA LEU A 315 13.98 -16.44 13.33
C LEU A 315 13.71 -14.96 13.06
N LYS A 316 14.28 -14.41 11.98
CA LYS A 316 14.04 -13.02 11.54
C LYS A 316 12.56 -12.81 11.21
N HIS A 317 11.94 -13.75 10.49
CA HIS A 317 10.52 -13.78 10.19
C HIS A 317 9.65 -13.82 11.45
N PHE A 318 10.03 -14.63 12.44
CA PHE A 318 9.31 -14.68 13.71
C PHE A 318 9.32 -13.32 14.43
N PHE A 319 10.48 -12.68 14.57
CA PHE A 319 10.58 -11.37 15.20
C PHE A 319 9.90 -10.26 14.40
N GLY A 320 10.09 -10.26 13.07
CA GLY A 320 9.46 -9.32 12.16
C GLY A 320 7.93 -9.37 12.24
N ARG A 321 7.33 -10.57 12.17
CA ARG A 321 5.88 -10.75 12.34
C ARG A 321 5.40 -10.33 13.72
N THR A 322 6.16 -10.62 14.76
CA THR A 322 5.79 -10.21 16.14
C THR A 322 5.74 -8.70 16.27
N LYS A 323 6.74 -7.99 15.73
CA LYS A 323 6.78 -6.52 15.72
C LYS A 323 5.63 -5.94 14.89
N LEU A 324 5.46 -6.41 13.65
CA LEU A 324 4.38 -5.96 12.76
C LEU A 324 3.00 -6.19 13.39
N LYS A 325 2.75 -7.38 13.95
CA LYS A 325 1.51 -7.70 14.65
C LYS A 325 1.24 -6.76 15.82
N LYS A 326 2.25 -6.43 16.62
CA LYS A 326 2.11 -5.49 17.74
C LYS A 326 1.68 -4.11 17.24
N GLU A 327 2.36 -3.57 16.24
CA GLU A 327 2.03 -2.26 15.65
C GLU A 327 0.59 -2.25 15.10
N MET A 328 0.18 -3.33 14.43
CA MET A 328 -1.19 -3.47 13.93
C MET A 328 -2.25 -3.54 15.05
N ILE A 329 -1.96 -4.25 16.15
CA ILE A 329 -2.83 -4.31 17.34
C ILE A 329 -2.99 -2.92 17.97
N ASP A 330 -1.88 -2.21 18.16
CA ASP A 330 -1.91 -0.88 18.77
C ASP A 330 -2.71 0.10 17.90
N LYS A 331 -2.57 0.02 16.56
CA LYS A 331 -3.37 0.81 15.62
C LYS A 331 -4.87 0.51 15.71
N LEU A 332 -5.28 -0.77 15.73
CA LEU A 332 -6.70 -1.14 15.86
C LEU A 332 -7.28 -0.69 17.21
N ARG A 333 -6.51 -0.78 18.29
CA ARG A 333 -6.93 -0.28 19.61
C ARG A 333 -7.14 1.23 19.62
N ASN A 334 -6.26 2.00 18.99
CA ASN A 334 -6.41 3.45 18.89
C ASN A 334 -7.67 3.82 18.08
N ILE A 335 -7.88 3.20 16.92
CA ILE A 335 -9.10 3.42 16.12
C ILE A 335 -10.37 3.08 16.94
N ASN A 336 -10.36 1.95 17.65
CA ASN A 336 -11.49 1.56 18.50
C ASN A 336 -11.69 2.51 19.70
N ALA A 337 -10.64 3.15 20.19
CA ALA A 337 -10.73 4.13 21.27
C ALA A 337 -11.28 5.47 20.75
N ASP A 338 -10.89 5.90 19.55
CA ASP A 338 -11.35 7.17 18.96
C ASP A 338 -12.81 7.13 18.49
N LEU A 339 -13.33 5.93 18.19
CA LEU A 339 -14.71 5.70 17.74
C LEU A 339 -15.70 5.38 18.87
N LYS A 340 -15.24 5.36 20.12
CA LYS A 340 -16.07 5.23 21.32
C LYS A 340 -16.35 6.60 21.92
#